data_AF-A0A357WWX8-F1
#
_entry.id   AF-A0A357WWX8-F1
#
_cell.length_a   1.000
_cell.length_b   1.000
_cell.length_c   1.000
_cell.angle_alpha   90.00
_cell.angle_beta   90.00
_cell.angle_gamma   90.00
#
_symmetry.space_group_name_H-M   'P 1'
#
loop_
_entity.id
_entity.type
_entity.pdbx_description
1 polymer ?
#
loop_
_entity_poly.entity_id
_entity_poly.type
_entity_poly.pdbx_seq_one_letter_code
_entity_poly.pdbx_strand_id
1 'polypeptide(L)'
;YLQNGADVGKSVAVIGSGLTGCETAEDLAGKGHKVTLVEMLKKVGPGVNETVLYDVMSRFNKGDTAILTSHRLMDITDQGVVLLDMKATATTVLPVDTVVLAMGVRPRRNVAQPFIDTFDDVILIGDNVKGGRIAEAISDGFSRAFSF
;
A
#
# COMPACT_ATOMS: atom_id res chain seq x y z
N TYR A 1 -2.09 9.54 8.94
CA TYR A 1 -2.52 9.00 7.63
C TYR A 1 -3.59 7.91 7.76
N LEU A 2 -3.94 7.47 8.97
CA LEU A 2 -5.05 6.54 9.16
C LEU A 2 -6.39 7.26 9.05
N GLN A 3 -7.39 6.57 8.50
CA GLN A 3 -8.72 7.14 8.31
C GLN A 3 -9.28 7.66 9.65
N ASN A 4 -9.89 8.84 9.60
CA ASN A 4 -10.55 9.49 10.75
C ASN A 4 -9.64 9.77 11.97
N GLY A 5 -8.31 9.77 11.80
CA GLY A 5 -7.39 9.99 12.91
C GLY A 5 -7.34 8.83 13.91
N ALA A 6 -7.64 7.61 13.45
CA ALA A 6 -7.64 6.42 14.30
C ALA A 6 -6.28 6.22 15.00
N ASP A 7 -6.33 5.87 16.29
CA ASP A 7 -5.16 5.47 17.05
C ASP A 7 -4.62 4.12 16.57
N VAL A 8 -3.30 3.94 16.69
CA VAL A 8 -2.63 2.70 16.30
C VAL A 8 -2.38 1.86 17.54
N GLY A 9 -2.87 0.62 17.50
CA GLY A 9 -2.62 -0.36 18.55
C GLY A 9 -1.16 -0.80 18.60
N LYS A 10 -0.82 -1.68 19.53
CA LYS A 10 0.57 -2.09 19.76
C LYS A 10 1.09 -2.98 18.63
N SER A 11 0.24 -3.80 18.05
CA SER A 11 0.55 -4.76 16.98
C SER A 11 -0.18 -4.39 15.69
N VAL A 12 0.56 -4.38 14.57
CA VAL A 12 0.04 -3.92 13.28
C VAL A 12 0.38 -4.91 12.17
N ALA A 13 -0.61 -5.28 11.37
CA ALA A 13 -0.40 -5.95 10.09
C ALA A 13 -0.46 -4.91 8.96
N VAL A 14 0.62 -4.78 8.19
CA VAL A 14 0.63 -3.98 6.95
C VAL A 14 0.50 -4.93 5.77
N ILE A 15 -0.60 -4.83 5.02
CA ILE A 15 -0.94 -5.75 3.93
C ILE A 15 -0.58 -5.12 2.59
N GLY A 16 0.39 -5.72 1.91
CA GLY A 16 0.95 -5.27 0.63
C GLY A 16 2.30 -4.58 0.83
N SER A 17 3.31 -5.02 0.06
CA SER A 17 4.68 -4.53 0.16
C SER A 17 5.10 -3.63 -1.01
N GLY A 18 4.15 -2.95 -1.67
CA GLY A 18 4.51 -1.83 -2.53
C GLY A 18 5.26 -0.74 -1.73
N LEU A 19 5.88 0.24 -2.41
CA LEU A 19 6.67 1.28 -1.75
C LEU A 19 5.95 1.92 -0.55
N THR A 20 4.68 2.32 -0.73
CA THR A 20 3.85 2.89 0.33
C THR A 20 3.68 1.93 1.52
N GLY A 21 3.51 0.64 1.26
CA GLY A 21 3.40 -0.37 2.31
C GLY A 21 4.70 -0.55 3.09
N CYS A 22 5.84 -0.57 2.40
CA CYS A 22 7.16 -0.65 3.04
C CYS A 22 7.45 0.60 3.90
N GLU A 23 7.23 1.80 3.38
CA GLU A 23 7.42 3.07 4.12
C GLU A 23 6.46 3.17 5.30
N THR A 24 5.21 2.72 5.15
CA THR A 24 4.25 2.70 6.26
C THR A 24 4.69 1.72 7.34
N ALA A 25 5.16 0.54 6.95
CA ALA A 25 5.68 -0.44 7.89
C ALA A 25 6.94 0.07 8.62
N GLU A 26 7.84 0.74 7.91
CA GLU A 26 9.02 1.40 8.45
C GLU A 26 8.65 2.48 9.48
N ASP A 27 7.75 3.40 9.13
CA ASP A 27 7.32 4.49 10.00
C ASP A 27 6.66 3.98 11.29
N LEU A 28 5.78 2.97 11.18
CA LEU A 28 5.13 2.36 12.33
C LEU A 28 6.12 1.60 13.23
N ALA A 29 7.07 0.88 12.64
CA ALA A 29 8.13 0.21 13.40
C ALA A 29 9.01 1.24 14.12
N GLY A 30 9.37 2.34 13.45
CA GLY A 30 10.13 3.44 14.03
C GLY A 30 9.42 4.15 15.19
N LYS A 31 8.08 4.12 15.22
CA LYS A 31 7.24 4.60 16.33
C LYS A 31 7.06 3.59 17.46
N GLY A 32 7.67 2.41 17.36
CA GLY A 32 7.67 1.37 18.40
C GLY A 32 6.52 0.38 18.32
N HIS A 33 5.76 0.35 17.23
CA HIS A 33 4.74 -0.68 17.01
C HIS A 33 5.39 -2.01 16.58
N LYS A 34 4.77 -3.12 16.98
CA LYS A 34 5.13 -4.45 16.48
C LYS A 34 4.51 -4.65 15.11
N VAL A 35 5.31 -4.57 14.05
CA VAL A 35 4.80 -4.56 12.67
C VAL A 35 5.11 -5.88 11.95
N THR A 36 4.06 -6.48 11.38
CA THR A 36 4.19 -7.58 10.42
C THR A 36 3.82 -7.07 9.03
N LEU A 37 4.80 -7.03 8.12
CA LEU A 37 4.59 -6.72 6.71
C LEU A 37 4.22 -8.00 5.96
N VAL A 38 3.05 -8.03 5.33
CA VAL A 38 2.50 -9.20 4.65
C VAL A 38 2.46 -8.95 3.14
N GLU A 39 3.00 -9.87 2.36
CA GLU A 39 3.07 -9.81 0.90
C GLU A 39 2.64 -11.15 0.28
N MET A 40 1.72 -11.10 -0.69
CA MET A 40 1.24 -12.30 -1.37
C MET A 40 2.26 -12.86 -2.38
N LEU A 41 3.15 -12.03 -2.90
CA LEU A 41 4.21 -12.43 -3.82
C LEU A 41 5.42 -13.01 -3.07
N LYS A 42 6.33 -13.61 -3.85
CA LYS A 42 7.54 -14.25 -3.32
C LYS A 42 8.60 -13.26 -2.82
N LYS A 43 8.49 -11.98 -3.20
CA LYS A 43 9.44 -10.92 -2.89
C LYS A 43 8.70 -9.66 -2.47
N VAL A 44 9.32 -8.92 -1.55
CA VAL A 44 8.90 -7.59 -1.09
C VAL A 44 9.16 -6.57 -2.21
N GLY A 45 8.36 -5.50 -2.28
CA GLY A 45 8.64 -4.36 -3.15
C GLY A 45 8.47 -4.60 -4.65
N PRO A 46 7.41 -5.29 -5.13
CA PRO A 46 7.21 -5.49 -6.56
C PRO A 46 7.15 -4.14 -7.29
N GLY A 47 8.03 -3.96 -8.28
CA GLY A 47 8.11 -2.72 -9.07
C GLY A 47 8.61 -1.51 -8.29
N VAL A 48 9.29 -1.70 -7.16
CA VAL A 48 10.02 -0.66 -6.42
C VAL A 48 11.48 -0.68 -6.87
N ASN A 49 12.11 0.49 -6.99
CA ASN A 49 13.54 0.58 -7.25
C ASN A 49 14.32 -0.11 -6.11
N GLU A 50 15.28 -0.97 -6.46
CA GLU A 50 15.99 -1.81 -5.48
C GLU A 50 16.78 -1.00 -4.45
N THR A 51 17.39 0.13 -4.84
CA THR A 51 18.13 1.00 -3.93
C THR A 51 17.20 1.65 -2.91
N VAL A 52 16.04 2.14 -3.36
CA VAL A 52 15.00 2.70 -2.48
C VAL A 52 14.46 1.63 -1.54
N LEU A 53 14.16 0.44 -2.08
CA LEU A 53 13.67 -0.67 -1.27
C LEU A 53 14.69 -1.07 -0.20
N TYR A 54 15.97 -1.20 -0.56
CA TYR A 54 17.03 -1.54 0.38
C TYR A 54 17.14 -0.50 1.51
N ASP A 55 17.12 0.78 1.15
CA ASP A 55 17.18 1.88 2.10
C ASP A 55 16.03 1.81 3.14
N VAL A 56 14.78 1.73 2.68
CA VAL A 56 13.59 1.60 3.54
C VAL A 56 13.65 0.35 4.41
N MET A 57 13.94 -0.81 3.80
CA MET A 57 13.94 -2.09 4.53
C MET A 57 15.10 -2.19 5.54
N SER A 58 16.21 -1.48 5.33
CA SER A 58 17.32 -1.41 6.29
C SER A 58 16.92 -0.75 7.62
N ARG A 59 15.93 0.16 7.58
CA ARG A 59 15.37 0.81 8.77
C ARG A 59 14.21 0.03 9.38
N PHE A 60 13.44 -0.69 8.56
CA PHE A 60 12.35 -1.55 9.04
C PHE A 60 12.82 -2.73 9.91
N ASN A 61 13.97 -3.33 9.58
CA ASN A 61 14.49 -4.51 10.30
C ASN A 61 15.04 -4.23 11.71
N LYS A 62 14.64 -3.13 12.35
CA LYS A 62 15.03 -2.76 13.71
C LYS A 62 13.85 -2.97 14.66
N GLY A 63 14.00 -3.84 15.66
CA GLY A 63 12.98 -4.10 16.68
C GLY A 63 12.17 -5.38 16.44
N ASP A 64 10.94 -5.41 16.93
CA ASP A 64 10.04 -6.57 16.86
C ASP A 64 9.21 -6.51 15.56
N THR A 65 9.89 -6.73 14.42
CA THR A 65 9.28 -6.70 13.09
C THR A 65 9.36 -8.05 12.38
N ALA A 66 8.40 -8.32 11.50
CA ALA A 66 8.33 -9.55 10.73
C ALA A 66 7.92 -9.27 9.28
N ILE A 67 8.39 -10.12 8.35
CA ILE A 67 8.01 -10.08 6.94
C ILE A 67 7.47 -11.45 6.54
N LEU A 68 6.23 -11.49 6.08
CA LEU A 68 5.57 -12.69 5.57
C LEU A 68 5.36 -12.55 4.07
N THR A 69 6.27 -13.12 3.27
CA THR A 69 6.07 -13.25 1.82
C THR A 69 5.30 -14.52 1.49
N SER A 70 4.71 -14.58 0.31
CA SER A 70 3.83 -15.69 -0.11
C SER A 70 2.63 -15.90 0.82
N HIS A 71 2.18 -14.85 1.52
CA HIS A 71 1.03 -14.88 2.40
C HIS A 71 -0.05 -13.95 1.86
N ARG A 72 -1.23 -14.50 1.57
CA ARG A 72 -2.37 -13.75 1.06
C ARG A 72 -3.33 -13.42 2.20
N LEU A 73 -3.72 -12.16 2.32
CA LEU A 73 -4.85 -11.78 3.18
C LEU A 73 -6.14 -12.40 2.63
N MET A 74 -6.82 -13.17 3.47
CA MET A 74 -8.09 -13.81 3.14
C MET A 74 -9.27 -13.10 3.80
N ASP A 75 -9.11 -12.68 5.06
CA ASP A 75 -10.17 -12.03 5.83
C ASP A 75 -9.60 -11.15 6.95
N ILE A 76 -10.41 -10.23 7.46
CA ILE A 76 -10.13 -9.41 8.65
C ILE A 76 -11.25 -9.66 9.64
N THR A 77 -10.88 -10.10 10.84
CA THR A 77 -11.81 -10.51 11.90
C THR A 77 -11.48 -9.77 13.20
N ASP A 78 -12.35 -9.88 14.20
CA ASP A 78 -12.11 -9.34 15.54
C ASP A 78 -10.87 -9.95 16.23
N GLN A 79 -10.38 -11.10 15.73
CA GLN A 79 -9.19 -11.78 16.25
C GLN A 79 -7.91 -11.41 15.49
N GLY A 80 -7.99 -10.55 14.47
CA GLY A 80 -6.87 -10.16 13.61
C GLY A 80 -7.08 -10.56 12.15
N VAL A 81 -5.97 -10.76 11.43
CA VAL A 81 -6.00 -11.06 10.00
C VAL A 81 -5.87 -12.56 9.73
N VAL A 82 -6.70 -13.06 8.81
CA VAL A 82 -6.65 -14.44 8.33
C VAL A 82 -5.75 -14.47 7.09
N LEU A 83 -4.65 -15.21 7.16
CA LEU A 83 -3.64 -15.31 6.10
C LEU A 83 -3.60 -16.73 5.53
N LEU A 84 -3.57 -16.83 4.21
CA LEU A 84 -3.26 -18.08 3.51
C LEU A 84 -1.77 -18.11 3.18
N ASP A 85 -1.03 -19.06 3.76
CA ASP A 85 0.30 -19.42 3.30
C ASP A 85 0.17 -20.15 1.95
N MET A 86 0.59 -19.46 0.88
CA MET A 86 0.49 -19.97 -0.49
C MET A 86 1.48 -21.11 -0.77
N LYS A 87 2.47 -21.35 0.09
CA LYS A 87 3.42 -22.46 -0.02
C LYS A 87 2.88 -23.70 0.68
N ALA A 88 2.39 -23.54 1.90
CA ALA A 88 1.84 -24.64 2.70
C ALA A 88 0.38 -24.97 2.37
N THR A 89 -0.33 -24.08 1.66
CA THR A 89 -1.78 -24.14 1.43
C THR A 89 -2.55 -24.25 2.75
N ALA A 90 -2.08 -23.51 3.75
CA ALA A 90 -2.62 -23.52 5.10
C ALA A 90 -3.04 -22.11 5.51
N THR A 91 -4.16 -22.01 6.21
CA THR A 91 -4.66 -20.74 6.73
C THR A 91 -4.28 -20.57 8.19
N THR A 92 -3.79 -19.39 8.56
CA THR A 92 -3.44 -19.02 9.93
C THR A 92 -4.09 -17.71 10.31
N VAL A 93 -4.35 -17.51 11.60
CA VAL A 93 -4.77 -16.22 12.14
C VAL A 93 -3.55 -15.54 12.72
N LEU A 94 -3.30 -14.30 12.31
CA LEU A 94 -2.31 -13.42 12.88
C LEU A 94 -3.03 -12.37 13.73
N PRO A 95 -2.97 -12.48 15.07
CA PRO A 95 -3.59 -11.49 15.96
C PRO A 95 -2.87 -10.15 15.86
N VAL A 96 -3.64 -9.09 15.57
CA VAL A 96 -3.16 -7.71 15.52
C VAL A 96 -4.24 -6.75 15.98
N ASP A 97 -3.82 -5.64 16.57
CA ASP A 97 -4.71 -4.57 17.03
C ASP A 97 -5.11 -3.64 15.88
N THR A 98 -4.30 -3.56 14.83
CA THR A 98 -4.51 -2.65 13.70
C THR A 98 -4.13 -3.32 12.39
N VAL A 99 -4.93 -3.08 11.34
CA VAL A 99 -4.66 -3.54 9.99
C VAL A 99 -4.55 -2.35 9.06
N VAL A 100 -3.45 -2.27 8.32
CA VAL A 100 -3.21 -1.25 7.29
C VAL A 100 -3.26 -1.92 5.92
N LEU A 101 -4.19 -1.46 5.07
CA LEU A 101 -4.33 -1.96 3.71
C LEU A 101 -3.52 -1.09 2.73
N ALA A 102 -2.39 -1.61 2.25
CA ALA A 102 -1.50 -0.97 1.31
C ALA A 102 -1.44 -1.75 -0.03
N MET A 103 -2.61 -2.14 -0.54
CA MET A 103 -2.77 -3.07 -1.67
C MET A 103 -2.90 -2.37 -3.04
N GLY A 104 -2.39 -1.14 -3.15
CA GLY A 104 -2.49 -0.30 -4.34
C GLY A 104 -3.71 0.62 -4.35
N VAL A 105 -3.77 1.47 -5.36
CA VAL A 105 -4.80 2.50 -5.54
C VAL A 105 -5.61 2.25 -6.81
N ARG A 106 -6.81 2.83 -6.86
CA ARG A 106 -7.67 2.78 -8.05
C ARG A 106 -8.08 4.20 -8.46
N PRO A 107 -8.23 4.47 -9.76
CA PRO A 107 -8.73 5.76 -10.23
C PRO A 107 -10.07 6.14 -9.60
N ARG A 108 -10.18 7.37 -9.11
CA ARG A 108 -11.43 7.94 -8.57
C ARG A 108 -12.21 8.68 -9.65
N ARG A 109 -12.78 7.92 -10.59
CA ARG A 109 -13.52 8.48 -11.74
C ARG A 109 -14.78 9.24 -11.34
N ASN A 110 -15.43 8.82 -10.26
CA ASN A 110 -16.60 9.49 -9.71
C ASN A 110 -16.36 10.97 -9.34
N VAL A 111 -15.14 11.35 -8.93
CA VAL A 111 -14.80 12.74 -8.63
C VAL A 111 -14.70 13.58 -9.90
N ALA A 112 -14.28 12.96 -11.01
CA ALA A 112 -14.14 13.64 -12.28
C ALA A 112 -15.45 13.73 -13.07
N GLN A 113 -16.37 12.79 -12.84
CA GLN A 113 -17.62 12.66 -13.60
C GLN A 113 -18.43 13.96 -13.68
N PRO A 114 -18.65 14.73 -12.59
CA PRO A 114 -19.42 15.96 -12.67
C PRO A 114 -18.81 17.01 -13.61
N PHE A 115 -17.48 17.05 -13.72
CA PHE A 115 -16.80 17.96 -14.64
C PHE A 115 -16.99 17.50 -16.08
N ILE A 116 -16.79 16.19 -16.34
CA ILE A 116 -16.99 15.58 -17.66
C ILE A 116 -18.41 15.83 -18.17
N ASP A 117 -19.40 15.76 -17.28
CA ASP A 117 -20.80 15.97 -17.65
C ASP A 117 -21.16 17.45 -17.89
N THR A 118 -20.34 18.39 -17.39
CA THR A 118 -20.64 19.84 -17.40
C THR A 118 -19.89 20.61 -18.48
N PHE A 119 -18.64 20.23 -18.77
CA PHE A 119 -17.76 20.98 -19.67
C PHE A 119 -17.44 20.16 -20.92
N ASP A 120 -17.38 20.82 -22.07
CA ASP A 120 -17.10 20.18 -23.36
C ASP A 120 -15.67 19.64 -23.48
N ASP A 121 -14.72 20.23 -22.75
CA ASP A 121 -13.31 19.85 -22.77
C ASP A 121 -12.79 19.58 -21.35
N VAL A 122 -12.72 18.29 -21.01
CA VAL A 122 -12.21 17.81 -19.73
C VAL A 122 -11.14 16.76 -19.98
N ILE A 123 -9.92 17.11 -19.60
CA ILE A 123 -8.78 16.20 -19.68
C ILE A 123 -8.44 15.66 -18.30
N LEU A 124 -8.62 14.35 -18.13
CA LEU A 124 -8.17 13.63 -16.95
C LEU A 124 -6.66 13.42 -17.01
N ILE A 125 -5.97 13.62 -15.89
CA ILE A 125 -4.52 13.45 -15.79
C ILE A 125 -4.14 12.56 -14.59
N GLY A 126 -2.92 12.02 -14.64
CA GLY A 126 -2.28 11.24 -13.58
C GLY A 126 -3.10 10.03 -13.12
N ASP A 127 -3.14 9.83 -11.80
CA ASP A 127 -3.81 8.67 -11.19
C ASP A 127 -5.32 8.60 -11.45
N ASN A 128 -5.95 9.71 -11.88
CA ASN A 128 -7.34 9.66 -12.33
C ASN A 128 -7.49 8.87 -13.64
N VAL A 129 -6.46 8.83 -14.48
CA VAL A 129 -6.43 8.02 -15.69
C VAL A 129 -6.06 6.57 -15.36
N LYS A 130 -4.86 6.38 -14.80
CA LYS A 130 -4.28 5.09 -14.44
C LYS A 130 -3.37 5.31 -13.25
N GLY A 131 -3.52 4.50 -12.20
CA GLY A 131 -2.65 4.56 -11.04
C GLY A 131 -1.19 4.31 -11.41
N GLY A 132 -0.29 5.12 -10.85
CA GLY A 132 1.13 5.09 -11.16
C GLY A 132 2.00 5.69 -10.04
N ARG A 133 3.21 6.07 -10.42
CA ARG A 133 4.19 6.78 -9.61
C ARG A 133 4.10 8.28 -9.87
N ILE A 134 4.69 9.06 -8.96
CA ILE A 134 4.76 10.52 -9.05
C ILE A 134 5.31 10.98 -10.41
N ALA A 135 6.38 10.36 -10.90
CA ALA A 135 6.98 10.71 -12.20
C ALA A 135 6.01 10.52 -13.38
N GLU A 136 5.18 9.47 -13.34
CA GLU A 136 4.19 9.19 -14.38
C GLU A 136 3.05 10.22 -14.33
N ALA A 137 2.61 10.60 -13.13
CA ALA A 137 1.60 11.66 -12.97
C ALA A 137 2.11 13.02 -13.46
N ILE A 138 3.37 13.37 -13.17
CA ILE A 138 4.01 14.61 -13.67
C ILE A 138 4.11 14.58 -15.20
N SER A 139 4.61 13.46 -15.75
CA SER A 139 4.77 13.29 -17.19
C SER A 139 3.43 13.39 -17.93
N ASP A 140 2.40 12.70 -17.43
CA ASP A 140 1.06 12.74 -18.03
C ASP A 140 0.45 14.14 -17.99
N GLY A 141 0.58 14.86 -16.88
CA GLY A 141 0.16 16.25 -16.77
C GLY A 141 0.88 17.16 -17.77
N PHE A 142 2.20 17.03 -17.89
CA PHE A 142 3.01 17.78 -18.86
C PHE A 142 2.58 17.47 -20.30
N SER A 143 2.57 16.19 -20.70
CA SER A 143 2.27 15.80 -22.08
C SER A 143 0.87 16.24 -22.52
N ARG A 144 -0.13 16.19 -21.63
CA ARG A 144 -1.49 16.63 -21.93
C ARG A 144 -1.63 18.14 -22.03
N ALA A 145 -0.88 18.90 -21.23
CA ALA A 145 -0.86 20.36 -21.34
C ALA A 145 -0.21 20.86 -22.63
N PHE A 146 0.74 20.11 -23.21
CA PHE A 146 1.40 20.45 -24.47
C PHE A 146 0.66 19.98 -25.73
N SER A 147 -0.39 19.17 -25.57
CA SER A 147 -1.15 18.61 -26.70
C SER A 147 -2.36 19.48 -27.11
N PHE A 148 -2.40 20.73 -26.65
CA PHE A 148 -3.37 21.75 -27.03
C PHE A 148 -2.81 22.69 -28.10
#